data_AF-A0AAD8U9B9-F1
#
_entry.id   AF-A0AAD8U9B9-F1
#
_cell.length_a   1.000
_cell.length_b   1.000
_cell.length_c   1.000
_cell.angle_alpha   90.00
_cell.angle_beta   90.00
_cell.angle_gamma   90.00
#
_symmetry.space_group_name_H-M   'P 1'
#
loop_
_entity.id
_entity.type
_entity.pdbx_description
1 polymer ?
#
loop_
_entity_poly.entity_id
_entity_poly.type
_entity_poly.pdbx_seq_one_letter_code
_entity_poly.pdbx_strand_id
1 'polypeptide(L)'
;MSTFITSANIAATIGLAATMMGSIVTLKPELGIKMWHFDIASSEDFKDPKSKNRSLILDELRLFAIREFFIGASLFAAAYFGNHKTLAAMCLLGVPVVTIDGIVQRRQAPKADWWVHFALAPVFAGLGVVSWRQQ
;
A
#
# COMPACT_ATOMS: atom_id res chain seq x y z
N MET A 1 -13.69 -23.72 26.54
CA MET A 1 -13.91 -22.64 25.56
C MET A 1 -12.55 -22.31 24.95
N SER A 2 -12.16 -22.99 23.86
CA SER A 2 -10.87 -22.72 23.21
C SER A 2 -11.10 -21.63 22.17
N THR A 3 -10.41 -20.50 22.32
CA THR A 3 -10.42 -19.41 21.35
C THR A 3 -9.89 -19.96 20.02
N PHE A 4 -10.75 -20.13 19.02
CA PHE A 4 -10.38 -20.62 17.69
C PHE A 4 -9.56 -19.56 16.94
N ILE A 5 -8.28 -19.44 17.29
CA ILE A 5 -7.32 -18.67 16.51
C ILE A 5 -6.98 -19.51 15.28
N THR A 6 -7.57 -19.14 14.14
CA THR A 6 -7.25 -19.73 12.84
C THR A 6 -6.39 -18.76 12.03
N SER A 7 -5.61 -19.25 11.07
CA SER A 7 -4.85 -18.39 10.16
C SER A 7 -5.74 -17.39 9.43
N ALA A 8 -6.99 -17.76 9.11
CA ALA A 8 -7.96 -16.86 8.51
C ALA A 8 -8.36 -15.73 9.47
N ASN A 9 -8.63 -16.02 10.74
CA ASN A 9 -8.96 -15.00 11.75
C ASN A 9 -7.79 -14.06 12.03
N ILE A 10 -6.55 -14.58 12.04
CA ILE A 10 -5.33 -13.77 12.18
C ILE A 10 -5.21 -12.83 10.97
N ALA A 11 -5.29 -13.38 9.75
CA ALA A 11 -5.15 -12.62 8.52
C ALA A 11 -6.25 -11.54 8.40
N ALA A 12 -7.50 -11.85 8.73
CA ALA A 12 -8.59 -10.88 8.73
C ALA A 12 -8.38 -9.76 9.77
N THR A 13 -7.93 -10.09 10.98
CA THR A 13 -7.68 -9.10 12.04
C THR A 13 -6.55 -8.14 11.66
N ILE A 14 -5.41 -8.67 11.20
CA ILE A 14 -4.28 -7.84 10.76
C ILE A 14 -4.67 -7.07 9.49
N GLY A 15 -5.38 -7.72 8.57
CA GLY A 15 -5.85 -7.10 7.33
C GLY A 15 -6.76 -5.90 7.58
N LEU A 16 -7.66 -6.00 8.56
CA LEU A 16 -8.50 -4.89 8.99
C LEU A 16 -7.67 -3.73 9.55
N ALA A 17 -6.73 -4.01 10.45
CA ALA A 17 -5.87 -2.98 11.02
C ALA A 17 -5.04 -2.25 9.94
N ALA A 18 -4.42 -2.99 9.02
CA ALA A 18 -3.61 -2.45 7.94
C ALA A 18 -4.45 -1.63 6.93
N THR A 19 -5.60 -2.16 6.48
CA THR A 19 -6.51 -1.43 5.58
C THR A 19 -7.05 -0.15 6.22
N MET A 20 -7.41 -0.18 7.51
CA MET A 20 -7.86 1.02 8.23
C MET A 20 -6.74 2.06 8.34
N MET A 21 -5.55 1.65 8.79
CA MET A 21 -4.41 2.56 8.92
C MET A 21 -4.01 3.16 7.58
N GLY A 22 -3.86 2.33 6.55
CA GLY A 22 -3.54 2.76 5.20
C GLY A 22 -4.58 3.74 4.65
N SER A 23 -5.87 3.48 4.86
CA SER A 23 -6.94 4.41 4.43
C SER A 23 -6.85 5.76 5.13
N ILE A 24 -6.70 5.77 6.46
CA ILE A 24 -6.67 7.00 7.27
C ILE A 24 -5.47 7.87 6.86
N VAL A 25 -4.28 7.27 6.77
CA VAL A 25 -3.05 8.01 6.44
C VAL A 25 -3.02 8.42 4.96
N THR A 26 -3.63 7.67 4.05
CA THR A 26 -3.77 8.10 2.64
C THR A 26 -4.59 9.39 2.54
N LEU A 27 -5.70 9.48 3.28
CA LEU A 27 -6.58 10.65 3.28
C LEU A 27 -6.01 11.82 4.07
N LYS A 28 -5.28 11.54 5.17
CA LYS A 28 -4.70 12.54 6.07
C LYS A 28 -3.26 12.13 6.46
N PRO A 29 -2.27 12.30 5.57
CA PRO A 29 -0.89 11.86 5.81
C PRO A 29 -0.23 12.52 7.03
N GLU A 30 -0.69 13.72 7.42
CA GLU A 30 -0.26 14.39 8.65
C GLU A 30 -0.59 13.58 9.92
N LEU A 31 -1.61 12.72 9.90
CA LEU A 31 -1.87 11.81 11.00
C LEU A 31 -0.77 10.77 11.14
N GLY A 32 -0.21 10.28 10.03
CA GLY A 32 0.92 9.34 10.06
C GLY A 32 2.13 9.92 10.80
N ILE A 33 2.44 11.19 10.53
CA ILE A 33 3.54 11.90 11.21
C ILE A 33 3.34 11.93 12.73
N LYS A 34 2.11 12.18 13.17
CA LYS A 34 1.76 12.18 14.60
C LYS A 34 1.78 10.79 15.19
N MET A 35 1.19 9.80 14.50
CA MET A 35 1.08 8.42 14.96
C MET A 35 2.45 7.75 15.12
N TRP A 36 3.38 8.04 14.21
CA TRP A 36 4.73 7.48 14.22
C TRP A 36 5.76 8.35 14.94
N HIS A 37 5.33 9.44 15.58
CA HIS A 37 6.19 10.34 16.36
C HIS A 37 7.40 10.84 15.56
N PHE A 38 7.21 11.18 14.28
CA PHE A 38 8.30 11.74 13.49
C PHE A 38 8.60 13.17 13.93
N ASP A 39 9.84 13.42 14.36
CA ASP A 39 10.31 14.74 14.80
C ASP A 39 10.25 15.82 13.71
N ILE A 40 10.11 15.41 12.44
CA ILE A 40 10.02 16.32 11.29
C ILE A 40 8.87 17.31 11.41
N ALA A 41 7.82 16.97 12.16
CA ALA A 41 6.70 17.87 12.46
C ALA A 41 7.14 19.18 13.14
N SER A 42 8.25 19.16 13.86
CA SER A 42 8.80 20.32 14.57
C SER A 42 9.66 21.21 13.69
N SER A 43 10.12 20.72 12.53
CA SER A 43 11.03 21.47 11.65
C SER A 43 10.32 22.65 10.98
N GLU A 44 11.00 23.79 10.90
CA GLU A 44 10.47 24.99 10.25
C GLU A 44 10.16 24.78 8.77
N ASP A 45 11.00 23.99 8.08
CA ASP A 45 10.79 23.61 6.69
C ASP A 45 9.51 22.79 6.49
N PHE A 46 9.16 21.89 7.41
CA PHE A 46 7.92 21.12 7.32
C PHE A 46 6.67 21.96 7.69
N LYS A 47 6.84 23.00 8.52
CA LYS A 47 5.75 23.91 8.89
C LYS A 47 5.34 24.83 7.73
N ASP A 48 6.24 25.14 6.81
CA ASP A 48 5.93 25.93 5.61
C ASP A 48 5.06 25.13 4.63
N PRO A 49 3.80 25.54 4.37
CA PRO A 49 2.92 24.86 3.41
C PRO A 49 3.46 24.85 1.97
N LYS A 50 4.38 25.78 1.63
CA LYS A 50 4.99 25.89 0.31
C LYS A 50 6.30 25.12 0.19
N SER A 51 6.79 24.50 1.27
CA SER A 51 8.02 23.72 1.23
C SER A 51 7.86 22.52 0.29
N LYS A 52 8.86 22.37 -0.60
CA LYS A 52 8.97 21.19 -1.46
C LYS A 52 9.21 19.92 -0.64
N ASN A 53 9.96 20.02 0.46
CA ASN A 53 10.22 18.90 1.35
C ASN A 53 8.95 18.47 2.07
N ARG A 54 8.12 19.42 2.54
CA ARG A 54 6.79 19.10 3.08
C ARG A 54 5.95 18.31 2.08
N SER A 55 5.87 18.76 0.83
CA SER A 55 5.12 18.05 -0.21
C SER A 55 5.67 16.65 -0.46
N LEU A 56 7.00 16.52 -0.58
CA LEU A 56 7.67 15.25 -0.80
C LEU A 56 7.36 14.24 0.32
N ILE A 57 7.50 14.67 1.58
CA ILE A 57 7.24 13.84 2.76
C ILE A 57 5.79 13.37 2.81
N LEU A 58 4.84 14.27 2.56
CA LEU A 58 3.42 13.91 2.58
C LEU A 58 3.05 12.97 1.43
N ASP A 59 3.62 13.15 0.24
CA ASP A 59 3.40 12.25 -0.88
C ASP A 59 4.03 10.87 -0.63
N GLU A 60 5.19 10.81 -0.01
CA GLU A 60 5.82 9.54 0.37
C GLU A 60 5.03 8.81 1.47
N LEU A 61 4.52 9.54 2.46
CA LEU A 61 3.63 8.96 3.48
C LEU A 61 2.33 8.44 2.87
N ARG A 62 1.77 9.13 1.87
CA ARG A 62 0.62 8.62 1.12
C ARG A 62 0.97 7.33 0.37
N LEU A 63 2.14 7.25 -0.26
CA LEU A 63 2.60 6.01 -0.90
C LEU A 63 2.70 4.85 0.09
N PHE A 64 3.37 5.07 1.22
CA PHE A 64 3.44 4.06 2.28
C PHE A 64 2.07 3.64 2.77
N ALA A 65 1.15 4.59 2.98
CA ALA A 65 -0.20 4.31 3.43
C ALA A 65 -1.05 3.54 2.41
N ILE A 66 -0.94 3.86 1.12
CA ILE A 66 -1.61 3.13 0.06
C ILE A 66 -1.07 1.70 -0.01
N ARG A 67 0.26 1.51 0.10
CA ARG A 67 0.87 0.18 0.16
C ARG A 67 0.39 -0.61 1.37
N GLU A 68 0.30 0.02 2.54
CA GLU A 68 -0.26 -0.58 3.76
C GLU A 68 -1.71 -1.02 3.57
N PHE A 69 -2.52 -0.22 2.86
CA PHE A 69 -3.88 -0.61 2.48
C PHE A 69 -3.88 -1.89 1.62
N PHE A 70 -3.03 -1.97 0.60
CA PHE A 70 -2.96 -3.15 -0.27
C PHE A 70 -2.34 -4.38 0.42
N ILE A 71 -1.48 -4.20 1.42
CA ILE A 71 -1.05 -5.27 2.34
C ILE A 71 -2.26 -5.81 3.09
N GLY A 72 -3.10 -4.92 3.65
CA GLY A 72 -4.32 -5.33 4.33
C GLY A 72 -5.31 -6.06 3.41
N ALA A 73 -5.51 -5.55 2.19
CA ALA A 73 -6.35 -6.21 1.18
C ALA A 73 -5.82 -7.60 0.79
N SER A 74 -4.50 -7.76 0.72
CA SER A 74 -3.85 -9.05 0.46
C SER A 74 -4.07 -10.05 1.60
N LEU A 75 -4.09 -9.58 2.84
CA LEU A 75 -4.43 -10.41 4.00
C LEU A 75 -5.91 -10.84 4.00
N PHE A 76 -6.82 -10.00 3.52
CA PHE A 76 -8.21 -10.43 3.30
C PHE A 76 -8.30 -11.51 2.20
N ALA A 77 -7.52 -11.41 1.13
CA ALA A 77 -7.45 -12.47 0.12
C ALA A 77 -6.90 -13.79 0.70
N ALA A 78 -5.93 -13.72 1.61
CA ALA A 78 -5.44 -14.90 2.32
C ALA A 78 -6.51 -15.50 3.25
N ALA A 79 -7.23 -14.67 3.99
CA ALA A 79 -8.32 -15.10 4.86
C ALA A 79 -9.49 -15.75 4.08
N TYR A 80 -9.80 -15.23 2.90
CA TYR A 80 -10.94 -15.66 2.10
C TYR A 80 -10.65 -16.91 1.26
N PHE A 81 -9.52 -16.95 0.54
CA PHE A 81 -9.24 -18.05 -0.40
C PHE A 81 -8.49 -19.22 0.22
N GLY A 82 -7.46 -18.95 1.03
CA GLY A 82 -6.63 -19.99 1.67
C GLY A 82 -5.97 -20.99 0.70
N ASN A 83 -5.80 -20.65 -0.59
CA ASN A 83 -5.30 -21.55 -1.64
C ASN A 83 -4.59 -20.78 -2.76
N HIS A 84 -4.38 -21.40 -3.93
CA HIS A 84 -3.71 -20.78 -5.08
C HIS A 84 -4.33 -19.43 -5.52
N LYS A 85 -5.63 -19.22 -5.28
CA LYS A 85 -6.31 -17.95 -5.57
C LYS A 85 -5.86 -16.81 -4.67
N THR A 86 -5.28 -17.11 -3.50
CA THR A 86 -4.64 -16.08 -2.66
C THR A 86 -3.51 -15.41 -3.41
N LEU A 87 -2.58 -16.18 -3.99
CA LEU A 87 -1.49 -15.63 -4.79
C LEU A 87 -2.03 -14.86 -5.99
N ALA A 88 -3.03 -15.41 -6.67
CA ALA A 88 -3.66 -14.78 -7.82
C ALA A 88 -4.25 -13.40 -7.45
N ALA A 89 -4.96 -13.30 -6.33
CA ALA A 89 -5.51 -12.05 -5.81
C ALA A 89 -4.42 -11.05 -5.41
N MET A 90 -3.38 -11.50 -4.72
CA MET A 90 -2.25 -10.64 -4.35
C MET A 90 -1.56 -10.07 -5.59
N CYS A 91 -1.38 -10.87 -6.64
CA CYS A 91 -0.81 -10.38 -7.90
C CYS A 91 -1.70 -9.30 -8.55
N LEU A 92 -3.02 -9.52 -8.59
CA LEU A 92 -3.95 -8.53 -9.13
C LEU A 92 -4.00 -7.24 -8.29
N LEU A 93 -3.90 -7.35 -6.97
CA LEU A 93 -3.75 -6.20 -6.05
C LEU A 93 -2.42 -5.47 -6.23
N GLY A 94 -1.38 -6.14 -6.73
CA GLY A 94 -0.10 -5.51 -7.08
C GLY A 94 -0.21 -4.52 -8.25
N VAL A 95 -1.17 -4.71 -9.17
CA VAL A 95 -1.39 -3.82 -10.33
C VAL A 95 -1.65 -2.36 -9.92
N PRO A 96 -2.65 -2.06 -9.07
CA PRO A 96 -2.88 -0.69 -8.63
C PRO A 96 -1.70 -0.14 -7.79
N VAL A 97 -1.00 -0.97 -7.01
CA VAL A 97 0.18 -0.53 -6.23
C VAL A 97 1.25 0.04 -7.14
N VAL A 98 1.75 -0.75 -8.10
CA VAL A 98 2.83 -0.31 -8.98
C VAL A 98 2.39 0.81 -9.93
N THR A 99 1.09 0.87 -10.26
CA THR A 99 0.53 1.98 -11.03
C THR A 99 0.58 3.29 -10.24
N ILE A 100 0.15 3.28 -8.98
CA ILE A 100 0.16 4.47 -8.11
C ILE A 100 1.59 4.90 -7.82
N ASP A 101 2.48 3.96 -7.51
CA ASP A 101 3.90 4.22 -7.31
C ASP A 101 4.52 4.92 -8.54
N GLY A 102 4.22 4.42 -9.74
CA GLY A 102 4.66 5.05 -10.99
C GLY A 102 4.11 6.46 -11.20
N ILE A 103 2.84 6.71 -10.85
CA ILE A 103 2.23 8.05 -10.91
C ILE A 103 2.95 9.03 -9.97
N VAL A 104 3.21 8.61 -8.72
CA VAL A 104 3.87 9.48 -7.74
C VAL A 104 5.34 9.69 -8.11
N GLN A 105 6.05 8.65 -8.51
CA GLN A 105 7.41 8.76 -9.03
C GLN A 105 7.48 9.80 -10.15
N ARG A 106 6.56 9.75 -11.12
CA ARG A 106 6.52 10.71 -12.23
C ARG A 106 6.23 12.15 -11.78
N ARG A 107 5.44 12.32 -10.71
CA ARG A 107 5.15 13.65 -10.13
C ARG A 107 6.36 14.22 -9.38
N GLN A 108 7.04 13.40 -8.59
CA GLN A 108 8.18 13.81 -7.78
C GLN A 108 9.48 13.95 -8.59
N ALA A 109 9.66 13.08 -9.59
CA ALA A 109 10.84 13.05 -10.45
C ALA A 109 10.43 12.96 -11.93
N PRO A 110 9.96 14.05 -12.56
CA PRO A 110 9.45 14.05 -13.94
C PRO A 110 10.48 13.65 -15.01
N LYS A 111 11.77 13.76 -14.68
CA LYS A 111 12.89 13.40 -15.57
C LYS A 111 13.38 11.97 -15.35
N ALA A 112 12.90 11.28 -14.31
CA ALA A 112 13.26 9.89 -14.06
C ALA A 112 12.58 8.97 -15.08
N ASP A 113 13.19 7.80 -15.30
CA ASP A 113 12.58 6.78 -16.14
C ASP A 113 11.26 6.31 -15.52
N TRP A 114 10.16 6.64 -16.19
CA TRP A 114 8.83 6.37 -15.69
C TRP A 114 8.48 4.88 -15.78
N TRP A 115 9.18 4.09 -16.61
CA TRP A 115 8.83 2.69 -16.85
C TRP A 115 9.09 1.75 -15.68
N VAL A 116 9.93 2.13 -14.71
CA VAL A 116 10.39 1.24 -13.63
C VAL A 116 9.24 0.56 -12.89
N HIS A 117 8.22 1.31 -12.49
CA HIS A 117 7.05 0.74 -11.80
C HIS A 117 5.95 0.30 -12.77
N PHE A 118 5.71 1.04 -13.86
CA PHE A 118 4.63 0.70 -14.80
C PHE A 118 4.89 -0.62 -15.55
N ALA A 119 6.14 -0.99 -15.81
CA ALA A 119 6.48 -2.26 -16.46
C ALA A 119 6.07 -3.48 -15.63
N LEU A 120 5.92 -3.34 -14.31
CA LEU A 120 5.48 -4.41 -13.42
C LEU A 120 3.97 -4.65 -13.50
N ALA A 121 3.17 -3.64 -13.88
CA ALA A 121 1.72 -3.76 -13.96
C ALA A 121 1.25 -4.92 -14.88
N PRO A 122 1.73 -5.06 -16.13
CA PRO A 122 1.37 -6.21 -16.97
C PRO A 122 1.90 -7.54 -16.42
N VAL A 123 3.03 -7.56 -15.72
CA VAL A 123 3.57 -8.78 -15.09
C VAL A 123 2.64 -9.25 -13.97
N PHE A 124 2.28 -8.33 -13.06
CA PHE A 124 1.31 -8.59 -11.99
C PHE A 124 -0.05 -9.05 -12.53
N ALA A 125 -0.58 -8.37 -13.54
CA ALA A 125 -1.84 -8.73 -14.17
C ALA A 125 -1.77 -10.13 -14.82
N GLY A 126 -0.71 -10.40 -15.61
CA GLY A 126 -0.52 -11.66 -16.30
C GLY A 126 -0.39 -12.85 -15.34
N LEU A 127 0.51 -12.74 -14.35
CA LEU A 127 0.69 -13.78 -13.34
C LEU A 127 -0.57 -13.97 -12.50
N GLY A 128 -1.26 -12.90 -12.13
CA GLY A 128 -2.53 -12.96 -11.41
C GLY A 128 -3.58 -13.75 -12.18
N VAL A 129 -3.76 -13.46 -13.48
CA VAL A 129 -4.73 -14.17 -14.34
C VAL A 129 -4.34 -15.64 -14.52
N VAL A 130 -3.05 -15.95 -14.70
CA VAL A 130 -2.56 -17.33 -14.85
C VAL A 130 -2.81 -18.12 -13.56
N SER A 131 -2.40 -17.59 -12.41
CA SER A 131 -2.63 -18.23 -11.10
C SER A 131 -4.11 -18.41 -10.79
N TRP A 132 -4.98 -17.50 -11.24
CA TRP A 132 -6.43 -17.61 -11.02
C TRP A 132 -7.07 -18.81 -11.72
N ARG A 133 -6.46 -19.28 -12.81
CA ARG A 133 -6.97 -20.37 -13.65
C ARG A 133 -6.39 -21.74 -13.28
N GLN A 134 -5.46 -21.80 -12.34
CA GLN A 134 -4.96 -23.07 -11.83
C GLN A 134 -6.08 -23.80 -11.07
N GLN A 135 -6.11 -25.13 -11.16
CA GLN A 135 -7.08 -25.98 -10.46
C GLN A 135 -6.50 -26.44 -9.14
#